data_AF-A0A8T7CKE6-F1
#
_entry.id   AF-A0A8T7CKE6-F1
#
_cell.length_a   1.000
_cell.length_b   1.000
_cell.length_c   1.000
_cell.angle_alpha   90.00
_cell.angle_beta   90.00
_cell.angle_gamma   90.00
#
_symmetry.space_group_name_H-M   'P 1'
#
loop_
_entity.id
_entity.type
_entity.pdbx_description
1 polymer ?
#
loop_
_entity_poly.entity_id
_entity_poly.type
_entity_poly.pdbx_seq_one_letter_code
_entity_poly.pdbx_strand_id
1 'polypeptide(L)'
;MRFSYYSRLNKKQRRIYDESDSVTAVQLDKPTSLRSNVHHLASALASEDRLQVERTSRALTDGICRQLNVDESKLRVRSVRPSDD
;
A
#
# COMPACT_ATOMS: atom_id res chain seq x y z
N MET A 1 8.44 10.57 -9.60
CA MET A 1 7.85 10.49 -10.96
C MET A 1 6.36 10.77 -10.80
N ARG A 2 5.82 11.78 -11.48
CA ARG A 2 4.39 12.13 -11.33
C ARG A 2 3.53 11.11 -12.07
N PHE A 3 2.42 10.70 -11.46
CA PHE A 3 1.44 9.87 -12.16
C PHE A 3 0.80 10.66 -13.31
N SER A 4 0.50 9.98 -14.41
CA SER A 4 -0.28 10.42 -15.58
C SER A 4 -1.53 11.24 -15.22
N TYR A 5 -2.27 10.84 -14.17
CA TYR A 5 -3.47 11.56 -13.73
C TYR A 5 -3.21 12.93 -13.10
N TYR A 6 -1.97 13.28 -12.76
CA TYR A 6 -1.62 14.56 -12.14
C TYR A 6 -2.08 15.77 -12.98
N SER A 7 -2.01 15.65 -14.31
CA SER A 7 -2.48 16.67 -15.25
C SER A 7 -3.97 16.97 -15.14
N ARG A 8 -4.77 15.97 -14.74
CA ARG A 8 -6.23 16.03 -14.57
C ARG A 8 -6.66 16.65 -13.23
N LEU A 9 -5.72 16.86 -12.29
CA LEU A 9 -6.03 17.38 -10.95
C LEU A 9 -6.27 18.90 -10.97
N ASN A 10 -7.27 19.36 -10.21
CA ASN A 10 -7.46 20.78 -9.96
C ASN A 10 -6.37 21.34 -9.01
N LYS A 11 -6.32 22.67 -8.84
CA LYS A 11 -5.28 23.33 -8.03
C LYS A 11 -5.20 22.82 -6.58
N LYS A 12 -6.36 22.56 -5.95
CA LYS A 12 -6.41 22.04 -4.57
C LYS A 12 -5.88 20.61 -4.50
N GLN A 13 -6.28 19.75 -5.44
CA GLN A 13 -5.82 18.37 -5.53
C GLN A 13 -4.31 18.27 -5.83
N ARG A 14 -3.78 19.13 -6.72
CA ARG A 14 -2.35 19.19 -7.01
C ARG A 14 -1.53 19.53 -5.76
N ARG A 15 -2.00 20.50 -4.97
CA ARG A 15 -1.35 20.85 -3.71
C ARG A 15 -1.27 19.65 -2.75
N ILE A 16 -2.37 18.93 -2.58
CA ILE A 16 -2.40 17.70 -1.74
C ILE A 16 -1.44 16.64 -2.29
N TYR A 17 -1.41 16.45 -3.62
CA TYR A 17 -0.50 15.53 -4.27
C TYR A 17 0.97 15.92 -4.01
N ASP A 18 1.34 17.17 -4.24
CA ASP A 18 2.71 17.65 -4.05
C ASP A 18 3.15 17.55 -2.58
N GLU A 19 2.25 17.89 -1.64
CA GLU A 19 2.50 17.70 -0.20
C GLU A 19 2.71 16.21 0.13
N SER A 20 1.90 15.30 -0.45
CA SER A 20 2.05 13.85 -0.23
C SER A 20 3.30 13.27 -0.90
N ASP A 21 3.64 13.71 -2.11
CA ASP A 21 4.82 13.28 -2.88
C ASP A 21 6.12 13.73 -2.20
N SER A 22 6.07 14.82 -1.42
CA SER A 22 7.20 15.28 -0.61
C SER A 22 7.51 14.38 0.59
N VAL A 23 6.56 13.55 1.03
CA VAL A 23 6.74 12.60 2.14
C VAL A 23 7.46 11.35 1.62
N THR A 24 8.75 11.24 1.90
CA THR A 24 9.59 10.12 1.44
C THR A 24 9.53 8.89 2.33
N ALA A 25 9.12 9.05 3.60
CA ALA A 25 8.99 7.97 4.55
C ALA A 25 7.94 8.31 5.62
N VAL A 26 7.26 7.28 6.11
CA VAL A 26 6.35 7.36 7.26
C VAL A 26 6.92 6.48 8.35
N GLN A 27 7.09 7.02 9.55
CA GLN A 27 7.58 6.27 10.70
C GLN A 27 6.47 5.36 11.24
N LEU A 28 6.85 4.16 11.65
CA LEU A 28 5.97 3.20 12.30
C LEU A 28 6.50 2.94 13.71
N ASP A 29 5.60 2.72 14.68
CA ASP A 29 5.99 2.52 16.08
C ASP A 29 6.82 1.24 16.31
N LYS A 30 6.46 0.14 15.65
CA LYS A 30 7.06 -1.19 15.84
C LYS A 30 7.23 -1.91 14.50
N PRO A 31 8.02 -1.36 13.55
CA PRO A 31 8.12 -1.91 12.20
C PRO A 31 8.67 -3.34 12.18
N THR A 32 9.48 -3.71 13.16
CA THR A 32 10.03 -5.06 13.31
C THR A 32 8.96 -6.13 13.50
N SER A 33 7.82 -5.81 14.12
CA SER A 33 6.72 -6.76 14.31
C SER A 33 6.00 -7.12 13.00
N LEU A 34 6.23 -6.34 11.93
CA LEU A 34 5.62 -6.57 10.60
C LEU A 34 6.51 -7.43 9.70
N ARG A 35 7.77 -7.73 10.10
CA ARG A 35 8.73 -8.46 9.26
C ARG A 35 8.22 -9.86 8.87
N SER A 36 7.58 -10.57 9.79
CA SER A 36 6.98 -11.89 9.49
C SER A 36 5.92 -11.80 8.40
N ASN A 37 5.04 -10.79 8.43
CA ASN A 37 4.03 -10.57 7.40
C ASN A 37 4.68 -10.25 6.04
N VAL A 38 5.78 -9.49 6.02
CA VAL A 38 6.54 -9.24 4.79
C VAL A 38 7.12 -10.53 4.21
N HIS A 39 7.72 -11.39 5.04
CA HIS A 39 8.25 -12.69 4.59
C HIS A 39 7.15 -13.63 4.09
N HIS A 40 5.99 -13.68 4.77
CA HIS A 40 4.85 -14.47 4.31
C HIS A 40 4.29 -13.96 2.98
N LEU A 41 4.17 -12.64 2.82
CA LEU A 41 3.72 -12.04 1.56
C LEU A 41 4.70 -12.35 0.41
N ALA A 42 6.01 -12.22 0.65
CA ALA A 42 7.02 -12.57 -0.36
C ALA A 42 6.93 -14.04 -0.79
N SER A 43 6.70 -14.95 0.17
CA SER A 43 6.53 -16.38 -0.10
C SER A 43 5.25 -16.67 -0.89
N ALA A 44 4.13 -16.03 -0.52
CA ALA A 44 2.85 -16.20 -1.21
C ALA A 44 2.88 -15.64 -2.65
N LEU A 45 3.60 -14.54 -2.87
CA LEU A 45 3.84 -14.00 -4.21
C LEU A 45 4.65 -14.97 -5.06
N ALA A 46 5.71 -15.57 -4.50
CA ALA A 46 6.55 -16.54 -5.20
C ALA A 46 5.81 -17.84 -5.55
N SER A 47 4.80 -18.22 -4.77
CA SER A 47 3.97 -19.40 -5.03
C SER A 47 2.76 -19.12 -5.95
N GLU A 48 2.58 -17.88 -6.40
CA GLU A 48 1.43 -17.44 -7.21
C GLU A 48 0.05 -17.76 -6.59
N ASP A 49 -0.01 -17.95 -5.27
CA ASP A 49 -1.26 -18.27 -4.57
C ASP A 49 -2.01 -16.97 -4.26
N ARG A 50 -2.93 -16.60 -5.16
CA ARG A 50 -3.72 -15.38 -5.02
C ARG A 50 -4.45 -15.27 -3.68
N LEU A 51 -4.97 -16.37 -3.13
CA LEU A 51 -5.70 -16.34 -1.87
C LEU A 51 -4.75 -16.04 -0.70
N GLN A 52 -3.56 -16.65 -0.69
CA GLN A 52 -2.55 -16.38 0.32
C GLN A 52 -1.96 -14.97 0.18
N VAL A 53 -1.75 -14.49 -1.05
CA VAL A 53 -1.32 -13.12 -1.30
C VAL A 53 -2.33 -12.12 -0.73
N GLU A 54 -3.63 -12.31 -0.98
CA GLU A 54 -4.64 -11.41 -0.44
C GLU A 54 -4.72 -11.45 1.09
N ARG A 55 -4.65 -12.64 1.70
CA ARG A 55 -4.66 -12.81 3.16
C ARG A 55 -3.45 -12.15 3.83
N THR A 56 -2.24 -12.42 3.32
CA THR A 56 -1.00 -11.87 3.86
C THR A 56 -0.88 -10.36 3.61
N SER A 57 -1.35 -9.88 2.46
CA SER A 57 -1.45 -8.43 2.18
C SER A 57 -2.36 -7.74 3.18
N ARG A 58 -3.55 -8.31 3.46
CA ARG A 58 -4.48 -7.76 4.46
C ARG A 58 -3.85 -7.71 5.85
N ALA A 59 -3.24 -8.81 6.30
CA ALA A 59 -2.56 -8.86 7.60
C ALA A 59 -1.43 -7.81 7.73
N LEU A 60 -0.68 -7.57 6.66
CA LEU A 60 0.34 -6.53 6.61
C LEU A 60 -0.28 -5.13 6.68
N THR A 61 -1.28 -4.84 5.84
CA THR A 61 -1.96 -3.54 5.80
C THR A 61 -2.65 -3.21 7.12
N ASP A 62 -3.35 -4.16 7.74
CA ASP A 62 -4.00 -3.95 9.04
C ASP A 62 -2.95 -3.67 10.13
N GLY A 63 -1.80 -4.35 10.07
CA GLY A 63 -0.67 -4.09 10.96
C GLY A 63 -0.09 -2.69 10.80
N ILE A 64 -0.01 -2.18 9.56
CA ILE A 64 0.40 -0.80 9.27
C ILE A 64 -0.64 0.20 9.78
N CYS A 65 -1.93 0.01 9.48
CA CYS A 65 -3.01 0.88 9.95
C CYS A 65 -3.03 0.98 11.49
N ARG A 66 -2.87 -0.14 12.19
CA ARG A 66 -2.78 -0.17 13.65
C ARG A 66 -1.58 0.62 14.19
N GLN A 67 -0.41 0.53 13.56
CA GLN A 67 0.78 1.29 13.98
C GLN A 67 0.67 2.79 13.63
N LEU A 68 -0.13 3.14 12.64
CA LEU A 68 -0.41 4.53 12.27
C LEU A 68 -1.61 5.13 13.04
N ASN A 69 -2.30 4.32 13.85
CA ASN A 69 -3.54 4.69 14.54
C ASN A 69 -4.61 5.26 13.58
N VAL A 70 -4.81 4.58 12.45
CA VAL A 70 -5.84 4.91 11.45
C VAL A 70 -6.77 3.73 11.22
N ASP A 71 -7.94 4.01 10.64
CA ASP A 71 -8.93 2.98 10.31
C ASP A 71 -8.39 1.95 9.31
N GLU A 72 -8.90 0.72 9.40
CA GLU A 72 -8.56 -0.36 8.47
C GLU A 72 -9.05 -0.05 7.06
N SER A 73 -8.20 -0.32 6.07
CA SER A 73 -8.52 -0.10 4.66
C SER A 73 -9.06 -1.36 3.99
N LYS A 74 -10.02 -1.21 3.06
CA LYS A 74 -10.49 -2.33 2.24
C LYS A 74 -9.41 -2.70 1.22
N LEU A 75 -8.92 -3.94 1.27
CA LEU A 75 -7.90 -4.46 0.36
C LEU A 75 -8.47 -5.57 -0.53
N ARG A 76 -8.13 -5.51 -1.83
CA ARG A 76 -8.40 -6.56 -2.82
C ARG A 76 -7.20 -6.74 -3.74
N VAL A 77 -6.76 -7.97 -3.93
CA VAL A 77 -5.69 -8.29 -4.89
C VAL A 77 -6.31 -8.54 -6.27
N ARG A 78 -5.76 -7.86 -7.28
CA ARG A 78 -6.15 -8.06 -8.68
C ARG A 78 -5.22 -9.09 -9.32
N SER A 79 -5.79 -9.99 -10.12
CA SER A 79 -5.03 -11.00 -10.87
C SER A 79 -4.36 -10.46 -12.13
N VAL A 80 -4.69 -9.23 -12.53
CA VAL A 80 -4.16 -8.57 -13.72
C VAL A 80 -3.65 -7.20 -13.30
N ARG A 81 -2.47 -6.83 -13.80
CA ARG A 81 -1.93 -5.49 -13.65
C ARG A 81 -2.87 -4.49 -14.35
N PRO A 82 -3.36 -3.45 -13.66
CA PRO A 82 -4.16 -2.42 -14.30
C PRO A 82 -3.40 -1.82 -15.49
N SER A 83 -4.08 -1.68 -16.62
CA SER A 83 -3.54 -1.13 -17.87
C SER A 83 -3.85 0.35 -18.07
N ASP A 84 -4.59 0.97 -17.16
CA ASP A 84 -5.05 2.34 -17.30
C ASP A 84 -4.03 3.33 -16.72
N ASP A 85 -3.60 4.28 -17.56
CA ASP A 85 -2.83 5.49 -17.22
C ASP A 85 -3.69 6.55 -16.49
#